data_AF-A0A1F5SGJ1-F1
#
_entry.id   AF-A0A1F5SGJ1-F1
#
_cell.length_a   1.000
_cell.length_b   1.000
_cell.length_c   1.000
_cell.angle_alpha   90.00
_cell.angle_beta   90.00
_cell.angle_gamma   90.00
#
_symmetry.space_group_name_H-M   'P 1'
#
loop_
_entity.id
_entity.type
_entity.pdbx_description
1 polymer ?
#
loop_
_entity_poly.entity_id
_entity_poly.type
_entity_poly.pdbx_seq_one_letter_code
_entity_poly.pdbx_strand_id
1 'polypeptide(L)'
;MANLINTIKKEGKMHGGYDYRTPEPDKWGWVWPVAKLIIALAIVSLIVFGLIKCSQFEKKATLRRNQQAETLLSGEHSLRKLTEIRNEKNSWSVSGGFFGFAGGIYGGGASYSETKIIFSWLMNNGKYALSEVPFAKVFVNIDEKIGIPNVQFEWKDTNNYYEWYEVNDAMRYMVVAVTINCHPDHWPHEIQMPMNRAK
;
A
#
# COMPACT_ATOMS: atom_id res chain seq x y z
N MET A 1 12.04 74.37 61.79
CA MET A 1 11.50 74.67 63.14
C MET A 1 10.48 73.58 63.44
N ALA A 2 10.90 72.43 63.98
CA ALA A 2 11.17 72.18 65.40
C ALA A 2 9.90 72.24 66.26
N ASN A 3 9.37 71.05 66.59
CA ASN A 3 8.50 70.65 67.72
C ASN A 3 7.67 69.42 67.28
N LEU A 4 7.52 68.30 67.99
CA LEU A 4 7.81 67.84 69.35
C LEU A 4 7.53 66.31 69.27
N ILE A 5 8.52 65.40 69.34
CA ILE A 5 9.00 64.66 70.52
C ILE A 5 7.89 63.98 71.37
N ASN A 6 8.10 62.66 71.60
CA ASN A 6 7.42 61.70 72.50
C ASN A 6 6.11 61.10 71.98
N THR A 7 6.04 59.83 71.58
CA THR A 7 6.05 58.64 72.46
C THR A 7 6.03 57.46 71.49
N ILE A 8 6.98 56.52 71.49
CA ILE A 8 6.86 55.22 72.18
C ILE A 8 8.28 54.64 72.20
N LYS A 9 8.95 54.84 73.33
CA LYS A 9 10.01 53.98 73.80
C LYS A 9 9.31 52.92 74.65
N LYS A 10 9.10 51.72 74.10
CA LYS A 10 8.87 50.55 74.95
C LYS A 10 9.73 49.40 74.44
N GLU A 11 10.71 49.14 75.30
CA GLU A 11 11.66 48.05 75.25
C GLU A 11 10.92 46.71 75.16
N GLY A 12 11.37 45.88 74.23
CA GLY A 12 11.09 44.45 74.17
C GLY A 12 12.38 43.75 73.80
N LYS A 13 13.24 43.54 74.80
CA LYS A 13 14.46 42.75 74.70
C LYS A 13 14.12 41.29 74.38
N MET A 14 14.82 40.77 73.37
CA MET A 14 15.47 39.46 73.29
C MET A 14 14.72 38.22 73.80
N HIS A 15 14.41 37.29 72.90
CA HIS A 15 15.15 36.03 72.72
C HIS A 15 14.29 35.08 71.88
N GLY A 16 14.58 35.02 70.58
CA GLY A 16 14.04 34.02 69.67
C GLY A 16 15.17 33.54 68.79
N GLY A 17 16.07 32.75 69.36
CA GLY A 17 17.04 31.99 68.59
C GLY A 17 16.24 31.03 67.71
N TYR A 18 16.06 31.37 66.44
CA TYR A 18 15.68 30.40 65.44
C TYR A 18 16.89 29.49 65.28
N ASP A 19 16.80 28.34 65.92
CA ASP A 19 17.69 27.22 65.74
C ASP A 19 17.60 26.83 64.25
N TYR A 20 18.54 27.33 63.45
CA TYR A 20 18.73 26.88 62.08
C TYR A 20 19.29 25.46 62.15
N ARG A 21 18.43 24.49 62.52
CA ARG A 21 18.68 23.10 62.16
C ARG A 21 18.74 23.08 60.65
N THR A 22 19.97 23.06 60.14
CA THR A 22 20.26 22.57 58.80
C THR A 22 19.43 21.31 58.60
N PRO A 23 18.55 21.25 57.57
CA PRO A 23 17.82 20.03 57.30
C PRO A 23 18.83 18.89 57.19
N GLU A 24 18.61 17.84 57.99
CA GLU A 24 19.38 16.60 57.95
C GLU A 24 19.63 16.25 56.47
N PRO A 25 20.89 16.04 56.04
CA PRO A 25 21.18 15.63 54.68
C PRO A 25 20.42 14.33 54.38
N ASP A 26 19.33 14.52 53.63
CA ASP A 26 18.82 13.66 52.58
C ASP A 26 18.85 12.14 52.82
N LYS A 27 17.99 11.68 53.74
CA LYS A 27 17.46 10.28 53.74
C LYS A 27 16.78 9.86 52.41
N TRP A 28 16.66 10.79 51.46
CA TRP A 28 16.06 10.65 50.13
C TRP A 28 17.08 10.79 48.99
N GLY A 29 18.39 10.92 49.27
CA GLY A 29 19.43 11.11 48.25
C GLY A 29 19.50 9.98 47.21
N TRP A 30 19.14 8.76 47.62
CA TRP A 30 19.04 7.57 46.75
C TRP A 30 17.69 7.45 46.02
N VAL A 31 16.64 8.15 46.47
CA VAL A 31 15.31 8.05 45.89
C VAL A 31 15.21 8.80 44.56
N TRP A 32 15.90 9.92 44.43
CA TRP A 32 15.97 10.68 43.17
C TRP A 32 16.63 9.93 42.00
N PRO A 33 17.80 9.29 42.15
CA PRO A 33 18.39 8.49 41.07
C PRO A 33 17.54 7.26 40.73
N VAL A 34 16.94 6.60 41.74
CA VAL A 34 16.04 5.46 41.52
C VAL A 34 14.77 5.88 40.77
N ALA A 35 14.15 7.01 41.13
CA ALA A 35 12.99 7.54 40.44
C ALA A 35 13.29 7.89 38.97
N LYS A 36 14.46 8.50 38.70
CA LYS A 36 14.90 8.79 37.32
C LYS A 36 15.12 7.52 36.50
N LEU A 37 15.68 6.47 37.09
CA LEU A 37 15.87 5.17 36.43
C LEU A 37 14.52 4.53 36.06
N ILE A 38 13.56 4.54 36.98
CA ILE A 38 12.21 3.99 36.76
C ILE A 38 11.50 4.73 35.63
N ILE A 39 11.57 6.07 35.61
CA ILE A 39 10.98 6.90 34.55
C ILE A 39 11.64 6.60 33.19
N ALA A 40 12.98 6.49 33.16
CA ALA A 40 13.69 6.15 31.94
C ALA A 40 13.28 4.77 31.39
N LEU A 41 13.17 3.76 32.26
CA LEU A 41 12.71 2.42 31.89
C LEU A 41 11.26 2.43 31.38
N ALA A 42 10.37 3.22 31.98
CA ALA A 42 8.99 3.36 31.53
C ALA A 42 8.90 3.99 30.12
N ILE A 43 9.71 5.00 29.83
CA ILE A 43 9.77 5.64 28.51
C ILE A 43 10.31 4.66 27.46
N VAL A 44 11.40 3.96 27.77
CA VAL A 44 11.99 2.95 26.86
C VAL A 44 10.97 1.83 26.57
N SER A 45 10.27 1.35 27.61
CA SER A 45 9.21 0.37 27.47
C SER A 45 8.11 0.86 26.52
N LEU A 46 7.60 2.09 26.71
CA LEU A 46 6.60 2.69 25.82
C LEU A 46 7.05 2.78 24.37
N ILE A 47 8.30 3.18 24.12
CA ILE A 47 8.87 3.25 22.77
C ILE A 47 8.94 1.84 22.14
N VAL A 48 9.44 0.86 22.89
CA VAL A 48 9.54 -0.53 22.40
C VAL A 48 8.15 -1.10 22.10
N PHE A 49 7.17 -0.91 22.98
CA PHE A 49 5.78 -1.34 22.74
C PHE A 49 5.15 -0.63 21.53
N GLY A 50 5.42 0.66 21.34
CA GLY A 50 4.97 1.43 20.17
C GLY A 50 5.53 0.88 18.86
N LEU A 51 6.84 0.61 18.81
CA LEU A 51 7.51 0.04 17.63
C LEU A 51 6.99 -1.37 17.30
N ILE A 52 6.79 -2.22 18.32
CA ILE A 52 6.23 -3.57 18.12
C ILE A 52 4.82 -3.50 17.53
N LYS A 53 3.95 -2.63 18.06
CA LYS A 53 2.56 -2.48 17.57
C LYS A 53 2.51 -2.01 16.11
N CYS A 54 3.41 -1.10 15.71
CA CYS A 54 3.50 -0.62 14.33
C CYS A 54 3.86 -1.76 13.36
N SER A 55 4.88 -2.56 13.68
CA SER A 55 5.29 -3.71 12.83
C SER A 55 4.23 -4.81 12.71
N GLN A 56 3.38 -5.00 13.73
CA GLN A 56 2.31 -6.00 13.73
C GLN A 56 1.10 -5.56 12.91
N PHE A 57 0.86 -4.25 12.82
CA PHE A 57 -0.24 -3.70 12.03
C PHE A 57 -0.01 -3.91 10.52
N GLU A 58 1.19 -3.61 10.03
CA GLU A 58 1.57 -3.83 8.62
C GLU A 58 1.41 -5.30 8.20
N LYS A 59 1.88 -6.24 9.04
CA LYS A 59 1.76 -7.68 8.77
C LYS A 59 0.29 -8.13 8.67
N LYS A 60 -0.58 -7.64 9.55
CA LYS A 60 -2.01 -7.99 9.54
C LYS A 60 -2.74 -7.40 8.33
N ALA A 61 -2.37 -6.19 7.89
CA ALA A 61 -2.92 -5.57 6.70
C ALA A 61 -2.55 -6.34 5.43
N THR A 62 -1.30 -6.81 5.31
CA THR A 62 -0.87 -7.64 4.18
C THR A 62 -1.59 -8.99 4.15
N LEU A 63 -1.74 -9.66 5.30
CA LEU A 63 -2.44 -10.95 5.38
C LEU A 63 -3.90 -10.87 4.88
N ARG A 64 -4.65 -9.86 5.35
CA ARG A 64 -6.06 -9.67 4.93
C ARG A 64 -6.19 -9.42 3.43
N ARG A 65 -5.23 -8.72 2.83
CA ARG A 65 -5.23 -8.42 1.38
C ARG A 65 -4.99 -9.67 0.54
N ASN A 66 -4.04 -10.51 0.94
CA ASN A 66 -3.77 -11.76 0.23
C ASN A 66 -4.98 -12.71 0.34
N GLN A 67 -5.63 -12.77 1.50
CA GLN A 67 -6.89 -13.51 1.67
C GLN A 67 -8.02 -12.97 0.77
N GLN A 68 -8.12 -11.66 0.58
CA GLN A 68 -9.13 -11.09 -0.32
C GLN A 68 -8.85 -11.43 -1.79
N ALA A 69 -7.60 -11.32 -2.24
CA ALA A 69 -7.22 -11.74 -3.59
C ALA A 69 -7.47 -13.24 -3.79
N GLU A 70 -7.11 -14.07 -2.81
CA GLU A 70 -7.36 -15.50 -2.81
C GLU A 70 -8.87 -15.79 -2.92
N THR A 71 -9.72 -15.16 -2.12
CA THR A 71 -11.19 -15.37 -2.22
C THR A 71 -11.78 -14.94 -3.56
N LEU A 72 -11.22 -13.92 -4.21
CA LEU A 72 -11.74 -13.37 -5.47
C LEU A 72 -11.24 -14.13 -6.71
N LEU A 73 -9.96 -14.49 -6.74
CA LEU A 73 -9.25 -14.98 -7.92
C LEU A 73 -8.98 -16.48 -7.91
N SER A 74 -9.20 -17.16 -6.78
CA SER A 74 -8.96 -18.60 -6.69
C SER A 74 -10.03 -19.42 -7.41
N GLY A 75 -9.56 -20.51 -8.00
CA GLY A 75 -10.37 -21.51 -8.66
C GLY A 75 -10.63 -21.21 -10.13
N GLU A 76 -11.63 -21.90 -10.67
CA GLU A 76 -12.11 -21.71 -12.03
C GLU A 76 -13.36 -20.85 -12.03
N HIS A 77 -13.38 -19.85 -12.90
CA HIS A 77 -14.51 -18.95 -13.03
C HIS A 77 -15.16 -19.14 -14.39
N SER A 78 -16.49 -19.28 -14.44
CA SER A 78 -17.19 -19.40 -15.72
C SER A 78 -17.05 -18.12 -16.54
N LEU A 79 -16.57 -18.26 -17.77
CA LEU A 79 -16.44 -17.17 -18.73
C LEU A 79 -17.79 -16.95 -19.42
N ARG A 80 -18.20 -15.68 -19.58
CA ARG A 80 -19.49 -15.33 -20.20
C ARG A 80 -19.36 -14.59 -21.51
N LYS A 81 -18.40 -13.66 -21.58
CA LYS A 81 -18.14 -12.88 -22.79
C LYS A 81 -16.65 -12.60 -22.89
N LEU A 82 -16.14 -12.62 -24.12
CA LEU A 82 -14.76 -12.34 -24.46
C LEU A 82 -14.72 -11.40 -25.68
N THR A 83 -13.91 -10.35 -25.62
CA THR A 83 -13.76 -9.36 -26.70
C THR A 83 -12.34 -8.79 -26.69
N GLU A 84 -11.76 -8.56 -27.86
CA GLU A 84 -10.45 -7.91 -28.01
C GLU A 84 -10.63 -6.43 -28.29
N ILE A 85 -9.84 -5.57 -27.62
CA ILE A 85 -9.73 -4.15 -27.95
C ILE A 85 -8.28 -3.86 -28.34
N ARG A 86 -8.10 -3.39 -29.57
CA ARG A 86 -6.82 -2.89 -30.09
C ARG A 86 -6.79 -1.37 -29.94
N ASN A 87 -5.94 -0.88 -29.06
CA ASN A 87 -5.71 0.55 -28.93
C ASN A 87 -4.42 0.91 -29.67
N GLU A 88 -4.56 1.56 -30.84
CA GLU A 88 -3.45 2.23 -31.50
C GLU A 88 -3.17 3.55 -30.78
N LYS A 89 -2.14 3.57 -29.93
CA LYS A 89 -1.65 4.83 -29.36
C LYS A 89 -0.75 5.51 -30.41
N ASN A 90 -1.32 6.44 -31.17
CA ASN A 90 -0.53 7.39 -31.96
C ASN A 90 0.13 8.39 -31.00
N SER A 91 1.41 8.18 -30.67
CA SER A 91 2.20 9.17 -29.93
C SER A 91 2.65 10.30 -30.86
N TRP A 92 1.71 11.14 -31.31
CA TRP A 92 2.10 12.44 -31.86
C TRP A 92 2.45 13.39 -30.72
N SER A 93 3.75 13.53 -30.46
CA SER A 93 4.30 14.73 -29.81
C SER A 93 5.35 15.35 -30.74
N VAL A 94 4.86 15.98 -31.81
CA VAL A 94 5.60 17.02 -32.52
C VAL A 94 4.88 18.33 -32.23
N SER A 95 5.33 19.04 -31.19
CA SER A 95 5.13 20.49 -31.12
C SER A 95 6.25 21.13 -30.31
N GLY A 96 7.12 21.87 -30.99
CA GLY A 96 7.96 22.90 -30.39
C GLY A 96 9.45 22.73 -30.64
N GLY A 97 9.94 23.27 -31.76
CA GLY A 97 11.37 23.56 -31.92
C GLY A 97 11.93 23.20 -33.29
N PHE A 98 11.57 23.97 -34.32
CA PHE A 98 12.48 24.19 -35.45
C PHE A 98 13.83 24.69 -34.88
N PHE A 99 14.94 24.20 -35.44
CA PHE A 99 16.35 24.56 -35.16
C PHE A 99 17.08 23.76 -34.06
N GLY A 100 17.90 22.81 -34.50
CA GLY A 100 18.88 22.08 -33.68
C GLY A 100 19.66 21.09 -34.55
N PHE A 101 20.74 21.59 -35.16
CA PHE A 101 21.54 20.95 -36.20
C PHE A 101 22.27 19.67 -35.73
N ALA A 102 22.44 18.74 -36.68
CA ALA A 102 23.52 17.77 -36.82
C ALA A 102 23.86 16.88 -35.60
N GLY A 103 23.31 15.65 -35.60
CA GLY A 103 23.82 14.58 -34.74
C GLY A 103 22.74 13.57 -34.34
N GLY A 104 22.50 12.61 -35.23
CA GLY A 104 21.81 11.33 -35.01
C GLY A 104 20.91 11.14 -33.79
N ILE A 105 19.60 11.11 -34.03
CA ILE A 105 18.71 10.13 -33.39
C ILE A 105 17.76 9.65 -34.47
N TYR A 106 17.83 8.36 -34.80
CA TYR A 106 16.77 7.65 -35.49
C TYR A 106 15.47 7.85 -34.70
N GLY A 107 14.68 8.85 -35.08
CA GLY A 107 13.32 9.08 -34.60
C GLY A 107 12.37 8.04 -35.22
N GLY A 108 12.64 6.76 -34.96
CA GLY A 108 11.66 5.70 -35.12
C GLY A 108 10.66 5.84 -33.99
N GLY A 109 9.64 6.68 -34.17
CA GLY A 109 8.46 6.67 -33.32
C GLY A 109 7.80 5.31 -33.43
N ALA A 110 8.12 4.41 -32.51
CA ALA A 110 7.47 3.11 -32.42
C ALA A 110 6.02 3.35 -32.00
N SER A 111 5.08 3.23 -32.94
CA SER A 111 3.67 3.07 -32.62
C SER A 111 3.52 1.77 -31.82
N TYR A 112 3.48 1.87 -30.50
CA TYR A 112 3.13 0.75 -29.64
C TYR A 112 1.61 0.59 -29.67
N SER A 113 1.13 -0.36 -30.46
CA SER A 113 -0.24 -0.87 -30.32
C SER A 113 -0.30 -1.70 -29.04
N GLU A 114 -1.14 -1.30 -28.08
CA GLU A 114 -1.37 -2.05 -26.85
C GLU A 114 -2.68 -2.83 -27.03
N THR A 115 -2.56 -4.12 -27.37
CA THR A 115 -3.71 -5.02 -27.46
C THR A 115 -4.11 -5.51 -26.09
N LYS A 116 -5.40 -5.39 -25.77
CA LYS A 116 -5.97 -5.86 -24.51
C LYS A 116 -7.17 -6.74 -24.75
N ILE A 117 -7.36 -7.70 -23.86
CA ILE A 117 -8.49 -8.61 -23.85
C ILE A 117 -9.42 -8.17 -22.73
N ILE A 118 -10.69 -7.96 -23.09
CA ILE A 118 -11.77 -7.64 -22.15
C ILE A 118 -12.68 -8.85 -22.06
N PHE A 119 -12.99 -9.26 -20.84
CA PHE A 119 -13.85 -10.40 -20.62
C PHE A 119 -14.72 -10.24 -19.38
N SER A 120 -15.86 -10.90 -19.41
CA SER A 120 -16.72 -11.03 -18.25
C SER A 120 -16.75 -12.46 -17.72
N TRP A 121 -16.72 -12.57 -16.39
CA TRP A 121 -16.64 -13.85 -15.70
C TRP A 121 -17.51 -13.84 -14.44
N LEU A 122 -17.92 -15.02 -14.00
CA LEU A 122 -18.72 -15.22 -12.79
C LEU A 122 -17.78 -15.40 -11.58
N MET A 123 -17.83 -14.46 -10.64
CA MET A 123 -17.07 -14.51 -9.39
C MET A 123 -17.62 -15.57 -8.43
N ASN A 124 -16.79 -15.96 -7.46
CA ASN A 124 -17.15 -16.91 -6.39
C ASN A 124 -18.33 -16.45 -5.53
N ASN A 125 -18.59 -15.14 -5.46
CA ASN A 125 -19.73 -14.56 -4.75
C ASN A 125 -21.02 -14.48 -5.62
N GLY A 126 -21.02 -15.07 -6.82
CA GLY A 126 -22.15 -15.11 -7.75
C GLY A 126 -22.37 -13.83 -8.57
N LYS A 127 -21.53 -12.80 -8.41
CA LYS A 127 -21.62 -11.56 -9.20
C LYS A 127 -20.78 -11.68 -10.47
N TYR A 128 -21.13 -10.90 -11.49
CA TYR A 128 -20.30 -10.78 -12.69
C TYR A 128 -19.24 -9.70 -12.51
N ALA A 129 -18.02 -9.99 -12.92
CA ALA A 129 -16.94 -9.02 -13.06
C ALA A 129 -16.63 -8.80 -14.53
N LEU A 130 -16.29 -7.55 -14.88
CA LEU A 130 -15.71 -7.19 -16.17
C LEU A 130 -14.23 -6.86 -15.92
N SER A 131 -13.34 -7.57 -16.60
CA SER A 131 -11.90 -7.41 -16.42
C SER A 131 -11.22 -7.13 -17.75
N GLU A 132 -10.13 -6.37 -17.68
CA GLU A 132 -9.28 -6.03 -18.82
C GLU A 132 -7.84 -6.45 -18.50
N VAL A 133 -7.22 -7.19 -19.41
CA VAL A 133 -5.86 -7.70 -19.22
C VAL A 133 -5.07 -7.53 -20.53
N PRO A 134 -3.79 -7.11 -20.47
CA PRO A 134 -2.93 -7.08 -21.66
C PRO A 134 -2.86 -8.45 -22.34
N PHE A 135 -2.91 -8.47 -23.67
CA PHE A 135 -2.87 -9.71 -24.45
C PHE A 135 -1.67 -10.61 -24.09
N ALA A 136 -0.52 -10.01 -23.79
CA ALA A 136 0.72 -10.72 -23.42
C ALA A 136 0.61 -11.55 -22.12
N LYS A 137 -0.41 -11.33 -21.28
CA LYS A 137 -0.67 -12.11 -20.07
C LYS A 137 -1.72 -13.20 -20.28
N VAL A 138 -2.34 -13.27 -21.46
CA VAL A 138 -3.44 -14.20 -21.74
C VAL A 138 -2.90 -15.45 -22.41
N PHE A 139 -3.17 -16.60 -21.80
CA PHE A 139 -2.96 -17.93 -22.35
C PHE A 139 -4.31 -18.53 -22.69
N VAL A 140 -4.36 -19.26 -23.80
CA VAL A 140 -5.58 -19.89 -24.27
C VAL A 140 -5.33 -21.38 -24.38
N ASN A 141 -6.16 -22.16 -23.72
CA ASN A 141 -6.19 -23.61 -23.82
C ASN A 141 -7.48 -24.01 -24.54
N ILE A 142 -7.33 -24.56 -25.74
CA ILE A 142 -8.45 -25.05 -26.55
C ILE A 142 -8.50 -26.56 -26.40
N ASP A 143 -9.59 -27.08 -25.83
CA ASP A 143 -9.83 -28.51 -25.63
C ASP A 143 -11.30 -28.84 -25.89
N GLU A 144 -11.54 -29.87 -26.70
CA GLU A 144 -12.88 -30.39 -27.05
C GLU A 144 -13.64 -30.93 -25.84
N LYS A 145 -12.95 -31.27 -24.75
CA LYS A 145 -13.56 -31.76 -23.51
C LYS A 145 -14.17 -30.65 -22.66
N ILE A 146 -13.88 -29.38 -22.95
CA ILE A 146 -14.38 -28.25 -22.17
C ILE A 146 -15.82 -27.95 -22.58
N GLY A 147 -16.78 -28.35 -21.74
CA GLY A 147 -18.18 -28.03 -21.98
C GLY A 147 -18.51 -26.55 -21.76
N ILE A 148 -18.02 -25.96 -20.67
CA ILE A 148 -18.29 -24.55 -20.30
C ILE A 148 -16.97 -23.79 -20.30
N PRO A 149 -16.84 -22.72 -21.10
CA PRO A 149 -15.65 -21.86 -21.07
C PRO A 149 -15.39 -21.32 -19.66
N ASN A 150 -14.15 -21.35 -19.23
CA ASN A 150 -13.74 -20.85 -17.93
C ASN A 150 -12.43 -20.06 -18.00
N VAL A 151 -12.18 -19.30 -16.94
CA VAL A 151 -10.97 -18.52 -16.76
C VAL A 151 -10.35 -18.85 -15.41
N GLN A 152 -9.03 -19.00 -15.42
CA GLN A 152 -8.20 -19.18 -14.24
C GLN A 152 -7.19 -18.04 -14.16
N PHE A 153 -6.92 -17.58 -12.94
CA PHE A 153 -5.99 -16.51 -12.68
C PHE A 153 -4.72 -17.06 -12.03
N GLU A 154 -3.56 -16.59 -12.49
CA GLU A 154 -2.32 -16.69 -11.72
C GLU A 154 -1.99 -15.32 -11.18
N TRP A 155 -1.83 -15.22 -9.87
CA TRP A 155 -1.51 -13.96 -9.21
C TRP A 155 -0.31 -14.11 -8.29
N LYS A 156 0.35 -12.98 -8.00
CA LYS A 156 1.41 -12.91 -7.01
C LYS A 156 1.01 -11.97 -5.91
N ASP A 157 1.42 -12.33 -4.69
CA ASP A 157 1.33 -11.43 -3.55
C ASP A 157 2.18 -10.20 -3.84
N THR A 158 1.55 -9.03 -3.79
CA THR A 158 2.27 -7.77 -3.93
C THR A 158 2.43 -7.16 -2.55
N ASN A 159 3.67 -6.81 -2.20
CA ASN A 159 3.96 -6.02 -0.98
C ASN A 159 3.54 -4.55 -1.12
N ASN A 160 2.83 -4.20 -2.20
CA ASN A 160 2.46 -2.82 -2.47
C ASN A 160 1.40 -2.35 -1.47
N TYR A 161 1.60 -1.11 -1.01
CA TYR A 161 0.91 -0.50 0.13
C TYR A 161 -0.53 -0.06 -0.14
N TYR A 162 -1.04 -0.26 -1.36
CA TYR A 162 -2.37 0.19 -1.73
C TYR A 162 -3.42 -0.79 -1.20
N GLU A 163 -4.48 -0.24 -0.60
CA GLU A 163 -5.67 -0.98 -0.20
C GLU A 163 -6.51 -1.24 -1.46
N TRP A 164 -6.46 -2.47 -1.96
CA TRP A 164 -7.19 -2.87 -3.16
C TRP A 164 -8.62 -3.25 -2.78
N TYR A 165 -9.56 -2.33 -2.95
CA TYR A 165 -10.97 -2.59 -2.61
C TYR A 165 -11.76 -3.19 -3.78
N GLU A 166 -11.21 -3.18 -4.99
CA GLU A 166 -11.94 -3.51 -6.20
C GLU A 166 -11.26 -4.62 -7.02
N VAL A 167 -12.09 -5.41 -7.72
CA VAL A 167 -11.62 -6.48 -8.61
C VAL A 167 -10.68 -5.94 -9.69
N ASN A 168 -10.95 -4.73 -10.20
CA ASN A 168 -10.12 -4.07 -11.21
C ASN A 168 -8.67 -3.88 -10.74
N ASP A 169 -8.48 -3.54 -9.47
CA ASP A 169 -7.15 -3.35 -8.91
C ASP A 169 -6.41 -4.68 -8.75
N ALA A 170 -7.10 -5.70 -8.25
CA ALA A 170 -6.53 -7.05 -8.15
C ALA A 170 -6.07 -7.56 -9.53
N MET A 171 -6.92 -7.37 -10.56
CA MET A 171 -6.60 -7.70 -11.95
C MET A 171 -5.39 -6.91 -12.49
N ARG A 172 -5.28 -5.62 -12.14
CA ARG A 172 -4.22 -4.76 -12.67
C ARG A 172 -2.86 -5.04 -12.04
N TYR A 173 -2.82 -5.23 -10.73
CA TYR A 173 -1.57 -5.23 -9.97
C TYR A 173 -1.13 -6.61 -9.49
N MET A 174 -2.05 -7.55 -9.26
CA MET A 174 -1.71 -8.88 -8.72
C MET A 174 -1.69 -9.97 -9.79
N VAL A 175 -2.57 -9.89 -10.79
CA VAL A 175 -2.67 -10.90 -11.84
C VAL A 175 -1.46 -10.84 -12.78
N VAL A 176 -0.74 -11.96 -12.84
CA VAL A 176 0.45 -12.16 -13.66
C VAL A 176 0.08 -12.84 -14.97
N ALA A 177 -0.81 -13.83 -14.93
CA ALA A 177 -1.29 -14.54 -16.10
C ALA A 177 -2.78 -14.88 -15.97
N VAL A 178 -3.44 -15.04 -17.11
CA VAL A 178 -4.84 -15.44 -17.22
C VAL A 178 -4.92 -16.59 -18.22
N THR A 179 -5.44 -17.72 -17.79
CA THR A 179 -5.66 -18.88 -18.65
C THR A 179 -7.14 -18.98 -18.99
N ILE A 180 -7.47 -18.85 -20.27
CA ILE A 180 -8.81 -19.04 -20.80
C ILE A 180 -8.90 -20.47 -21.33
N ASN A 181 -9.77 -21.27 -20.74
CA ASN A 181 -10.07 -22.62 -21.17
C ASN A 181 -11.40 -22.60 -21.94
N CYS A 182 -11.43 -23.05 -23.19
CA CYS A 182 -12.67 -23.11 -23.97
C CYS A 182 -12.70 -24.25 -24.99
N HIS A 183 -13.91 -24.65 -25.36
CA HIS A 183 -14.15 -25.44 -26.57
C HIS A 183 -13.75 -24.65 -27.83
N PRO A 184 -13.24 -25.29 -28.89
CA PRO A 184 -12.97 -24.63 -30.18
C PRO A 184 -14.13 -23.76 -30.69
N ASP A 185 -15.36 -24.28 -30.62
CA ASP A 185 -16.56 -23.59 -31.10
C ASP A 185 -16.98 -22.36 -30.27
N HIS A 186 -16.45 -22.22 -29.06
CA HIS A 186 -16.72 -21.08 -28.18
C HIS A 186 -15.66 -19.97 -28.32
N TRP A 187 -14.57 -20.22 -29.06
CA TRP A 187 -13.55 -19.22 -29.27
C TRP A 187 -14.05 -18.13 -30.25
N PRO A 188 -14.02 -16.84 -29.89
CA PRO A 188 -14.50 -15.80 -30.79
C PRO A 188 -13.57 -15.68 -32.01
N HIS A 189 -14.13 -15.86 -33.21
CA HIS A 189 -13.39 -15.72 -34.48
C HIS A 189 -12.78 -14.32 -34.67
N GLU A 190 -13.32 -13.31 -33.98
CA GLU A 190 -12.84 -11.93 -34.00
C GLU A 190 -11.46 -11.79 -33.35
N ILE A 191 -11.10 -12.66 -32.40
CA ILE A 191 -9.82 -12.61 -31.68
C ILE A 191 -8.80 -13.40 -32.48
N GLN A 192 -8.00 -12.68 -33.24
CA GLN A 192 -6.91 -13.28 -34.02
C GLN A 192 -5.73 -13.54 -33.09
N MET A 193 -5.44 -14.81 -32.85
CA MET A 193 -4.19 -15.17 -32.19
C MET A 193 -3.02 -14.75 -33.11
N PRO A 194 -1.99 -14.07 -32.58
CA PRO A 194 -0.79 -13.82 -33.35
C PRO A 194 -0.23 -15.19 -33.75
N MET A 195 -0.30 -15.51 -35.04
CA MET A 195 0.31 -16.73 -35.54
C MET A 195 1.79 -16.68 -35.16
N ASN A 196 2.26 -17.71 -34.45
CA ASN A 196 3.70 -17.94 -34.32
C ASN A 196 4.22 -18.02 -35.76
N ARG A 197 4.87 -16.94 -36.24
CA ARG A 197 5.65 -17.03 -37.46
C ARG A 197 6.76 -18.02 -37.12
N ALA A 198 6.61 -19.27 -37.57
CA ALA A 198 7.65 -20.26 -37.49
C ALA A 198 8.94 -19.60 -38.02
N LYS A 199 9.99 -19.61 -37.19
CA LYS A 199 11.32 -19.18 -37.60
C LYS A 199 11.89 -20.17 -38.61
#